data_AF-X1GRQ0-F1
#
_entry.id   AF-X1GRQ0-F1
#
_cell.length_a   1.000
_cell.length_b   1.000
_cell.length_c   1.000
_cell.angle_alpha   90.00
_cell.angle_beta   90.00
_cell.angle_gamma   90.00
#
_symmetry.space_group_name_H-M   'P 1'
#
loop_
_entity.id
_entity.type
_entity.pdbx_description
1 polymer ?
#
loop_
_entity_poly.entity_id
_entity_poly.type
_entity_poly.pdbx_seq_one_letter_code
_entity_poly.pdbx_strand_id
1 'polypeptide(L)'
;ESYLCENEKIIEVNLSDSRFIDMDKDGIIDQFDGYKKLDKIQIIQRLNELQNLRFKKDEYFIKLANLMEFKAYNKKYRFNFSQDRLLDLENGKVYYPVEGYFVSQQGERLTPGFKVNVGFVNFTRLIKSPQISSPFLRVFGWTFLWAFLSVITTFALGLTLAIVLNDPYLKLRKIYRTLLIVPYSIPAFISCLIWRGFFNTEVGVVNRILNNFFQVIVPWLQDPIWAKVALVIVNLWLGFPYMMIITLGALQSIPFELGEAASIDGASRWQQFKNITFPLLLV
;
A
#
# COMPACT_ATOMS: atom_id res chain seq x y z
N GLU A 1 17.46 4.36 -49.66
CA GLU A 1 18.87 4.03 -49.40
C GLU A 1 18.93 2.88 -48.43
N SER A 2 19.76 1.87 -48.71
CA SER A 2 19.88 0.67 -47.91
C SER A 2 21.25 0.63 -47.25
N TYR A 3 21.30 0.19 -46.00
CA TYR A 3 22.50 0.28 -45.18
C TYR A 3 22.77 -1.05 -44.49
N LEU A 4 24.05 -1.45 -44.45
CA LEU A 4 24.54 -2.59 -43.69
C LEU A 4 25.41 -2.08 -42.55
N CYS A 5 25.28 -2.68 -41.36
CA CYS A 5 26.21 -2.44 -40.27
C CYS A 5 27.21 -3.59 -40.17
N GLU A 6 28.49 -3.30 -40.42
CA GLU A 6 29.59 -4.26 -40.32
C GLU A 6 30.67 -3.69 -39.40
N ASN A 7 31.12 -4.45 -38.40
CA ASN A 7 32.12 -4.01 -37.42
C ASN A 7 31.81 -2.62 -36.82
N GLU A 8 30.56 -2.42 -36.41
CA GLU A 8 30.03 -1.16 -35.84
C GLU A 8 30.02 0.05 -36.80
N LYS A 9 30.33 -0.14 -38.09
CA LYS A 9 30.28 0.89 -39.13
C LYS A 9 29.07 0.70 -40.03
N ILE A 10 28.38 1.80 -40.33
CA ILE A 10 27.27 1.81 -41.28
C ILE A 10 27.81 2.10 -42.68
N ILE A 11 27.56 1.19 -43.60
CA ILE A 11 28.02 1.26 -44.98
C ILE A 11 26.78 1.26 -45.88
N GLU A 12 26.75 2.14 -46.87
CA GLU A 12 25.71 2.13 -47.89
C GLU A 12 25.90 0.91 -48.80
N VAL A 13 24.81 0.20 -49.07
CA VAL A 13 24.85 -1.04 -49.85
C VAL A 13 23.83 -1.00 -50.99
N ASN A 14 24.21 -1.63 -52.09
CA ASN A 14 23.30 -1.89 -53.20
C ASN A 14 22.61 -3.24 -52.95
N LEU A 15 21.29 -3.26 -52.84
CA LEU A 15 20.51 -4.49 -52.64
C LEU A 15 20.52 -5.43 -53.85
N SER A 16 21.05 -4.99 -55.00
CA SER A 16 21.28 -5.86 -56.17
C SER A 16 22.57 -6.70 -56.05
N ASP A 17 23.35 -6.56 -54.99
CA ASP A 17 24.50 -7.43 -54.70
C ASP A 17 24.02 -8.87 -54.39
N SER A 18 24.64 -9.86 -55.04
CA SER A 18 24.33 -11.28 -54.91
C SER A 18 24.41 -11.85 -53.49
N ARG A 19 25.08 -11.15 -52.57
CA ARG A 19 25.14 -11.53 -51.15
C ARG A 19 23.82 -11.34 -50.41
N PHE A 20 22.92 -10.48 -50.91
CA PHE A 20 21.58 -10.29 -50.36
C PHE A 20 20.62 -11.24 -51.07
N ILE A 21 19.97 -12.12 -50.31
CA ILE A 21 19.02 -13.11 -50.82
C ILE A 21 17.66 -12.85 -50.17
N ASP A 22 16.68 -12.58 -51.02
CA ASP A 22 15.26 -12.51 -50.72
C ASP A 22 14.59 -13.73 -51.37
N MET A 23 14.14 -14.69 -50.56
CA MET A 23 13.68 -15.98 -51.06
C MET A 23 12.24 -15.93 -51.54
N ASP A 24 11.40 -15.09 -50.93
CA ASP A 24 9.98 -14.98 -51.24
C ASP A 24 9.63 -13.76 -52.11
N LYS A 25 10.63 -12.92 -52.41
CA LYS A 25 10.53 -11.70 -53.24
C LYS A 25 9.58 -10.67 -52.65
N ASP A 26 9.41 -10.65 -51.34
CA ASP A 26 8.58 -9.66 -50.64
C ASP A 26 9.29 -8.30 -50.45
N GLY A 27 10.57 -8.21 -50.82
CA GLY A 27 11.40 -7.03 -50.68
C GLY A 27 12.19 -6.97 -49.36
N ILE A 28 12.11 -8.02 -48.54
CA ILE A 28 12.81 -8.15 -47.26
C ILE A 28 13.90 -9.21 -47.40
N ILE A 29 15.14 -8.84 -47.04
CA ILE A 29 16.25 -9.79 -47.12
C ILE A 29 16.12 -10.87 -46.03
N ASP A 30 16.11 -12.14 -46.45
CA ASP A 30 16.08 -13.31 -45.59
C ASP A 30 17.47 -13.81 -45.20
N GLN A 31 18.45 -13.62 -46.09
CA GLN A 31 19.81 -14.10 -45.92
C GLN A 31 20.82 -13.09 -46.46
N PHE A 32 21.92 -12.92 -45.73
CA PHE A 32 23.05 -12.07 -46.11
C PHE A 32 24.36 -12.80 -45.84
N ASP A 33 25.20 -12.99 -46.86
CA ASP A 33 26.58 -13.53 -46.74
C ASP A 33 26.68 -14.81 -45.88
N GLY A 34 25.75 -15.75 -46.08
CA GLY A 34 25.67 -16.99 -45.31
C GLY A 34 24.91 -16.90 -43.98
N TYR A 35 24.60 -15.70 -43.49
CA TYR A 35 23.81 -15.48 -42.27
C TYR A 35 22.32 -15.43 -42.58
N LYS A 36 21.52 -16.19 -41.83
CA LYS A 36 20.06 -16.17 -41.92
C LYS A 36 19.47 -15.15 -40.96
N LYS A 37 18.46 -14.41 -41.41
CA LYS A 37 17.67 -13.52 -40.56
C LYS A 37 17.04 -14.31 -39.41
N LEU A 38 17.18 -13.78 -38.20
CA LEU A 38 16.58 -14.36 -37.01
C LEU A 38 15.06 -14.21 -37.03
N ASP A 39 14.35 -15.21 -36.54
CA ASP A 39 12.92 -15.11 -36.31
C ASP A 39 12.61 -14.22 -35.09
N LYS A 40 11.33 -13.89 -34.90
CA LYS A 40 10.90 -13.00 -33.83
C LYS A 40 11.21 -13.53 -32.43
N ILE A 41 11.15 -14.84 -32.21
CA ILE A 41 11.42 -15.47 -30.90
C ILE A 41 12.93 -15.38 -30.60
N GLN A 42 13.76 -15.66 -31.60
CA GLN A 42 15.21 -15.57 -31.51
C GLN A 42 15.67 -14.12 -31.26
N ILE A 43 15.03 -13.14 -31.90
CA ILE A 43 15.25 -11.70 -31.64
C ILE A 43 14.93 -11.36 -30.18
N ILE A 44 13.79 -11.83 -29.65
CA ILE A 44 13.39 -11.57 -28.26
C ILE A 44 14.38 -12.19 -27.27
N GLN A 45 14.88 -13.41 -27.55
CA GLN A 45 15.89 -14.06 -26.72
C GLN A 45 17.20 -13.27 -26.63
N ARG A 46 17.50 -12.45 -27.66
CA ARG A 46 18.70 -11.61 -27.75
C ARG A 46 18.42 -10.13 -27.53
N LEU A 47 17.25 -9.77 -27.02
CA LEU A 47 16.82 -8.37 -26.92
C LEU A 47 17.80 -7.49 -26.12
N ASN A 48 18.39 -8.03 -25.05
CA ASN A 48 19.38 -7.30 -24.24
C ASN A 48 20.67 -7.01 -25.04
N GLU A 49 21.11 -7.93 -25.90
CA GLU A 49 22.26 -7.71 -26.78
C GLU A 49 21.93 -6.60 -27.79
N LEU A 50 20.76 -6.70 -28.44
CA LEU A 50 20.30 -5.74 -29.45
C LEU A 50 20.06 -4.33 -28.89
N GLN A 51 19.57 -4.19 -27.66
CA GLN A 51 19.35 -2.89 -27.00
C GLN A 51 20.65 -2.16 -26.67
N ASN A 52 21.75 -2.90 -26.48
CA ASN A 52 23.05 -2.33 -26.18
C ASN A 52 23.81 -1.89 -27.43
N LEU A 53 23.41 -2.36 -28.63
CA LEU A 53 23.98 -1.92 -29.89
C LEU A 53 23.69 -0.43 -30.12
N ARG A 54 24.74 0.32 -30.45
CA ARG A 54 24.67 1.75 -30.76
C ARG A 54 25.56 2.04 -31.94
N PHE A 55 24.98 2.51 -33.03
CA PHE A 55 25.73 2.86 -34.24
C PHE A 55 25.75 4.37 -34.39
N LYS A 56 26.89 4.94 -34.80
CA LYS A 56 27.00 6.38 -35.07
C LYS A 56 26.99 6.61 -36.59
N LYS A 57 26.13 7.51 -37.06
CA LYS A 57 26.14 8.00 -38.44
C LYS A 57 26.00 9.53 -38.40
N ASP A 58 27.00 10.23 -38.91
CA ASP A 58 27.12 11.69 -38.80
C ASP A 58 27.00 12.15 -37.33
N GLU A 59 26.00 12.99 -37.03
CA GLU A 59 25.68 13.49 -35.67
C GLU A 59 24.69 12.58 -34.90
N TYR A 60 24.15 11.55 -35.55
CA TYR A 60 23.07 10.73 -35.01
C TYR A 60 23.56 9.40 -34.44
N PHE A 61 22.89 8.93 -33.39
CA PHE A 61 23.02 7.56 -32.90
C PHE A 61 21.83 6.73 -33.36
N ILE A 62 22.08 5.65 -34.07
CA ILE A 62 21.06 4.68 -34.44
C ILE A 62 20.98 3.61 -33.34
N LYS A 63 19.77 3.40 -32.80
CA LYS A 63 19.49 2.43 -31.73
C LYS A 63 18.19 1.69 -32.01
N LEU A 64 18.03 0.53 -31.38
CA LEU A 64 16.81 -0.25 -31.45
C LEU A 64 15.63 0.60 -30.95
N ALA A 65 14.65 0.86 -31.82
CA ALA A 65 13.44 1.60 -31.48
C ALA A 65 12.28 0.65 -31.15
N ASN A 66 12.20 -0.47 -31.87
CA ASN A 66 11.31 -1.59 -31.63
C ASN A 66 11.98 -2.87 -32.14
N LEU A 67 11.35 -4.04 -31.95
CA LEU A 67 11.93 -5.34 -32.30
C LEU A 67 12.32 -5.49 -33.79
N MET A 68 11.77 -4.65 -34.67
CA MET A 68 11.96 -4.76 -36.12
C MET A 68 12.81 -3.62 -36.70
N GLU A 69 12.98 -2.52 -35.95
CA GLU A 69 13.54 -1.28 -36.49
C GLU A 69 14.58 -0.67 -35.56
N PHE A 70 15.69 -0.27 -36.18
CA PHE A 70 16.63 0.68 -35.60
C PHE A 70 16.31 2.08 -36.16
N LYS A 71 16.24 3.09 -35.28
CA LYS A 71 15.99 4.48 -35.68
C LYS A 71 17.08 5.40 -35.18
N ALA A 72 17.28 6.50 -35.91
CA ALA A 72 18.10 7.61 -35.47
C ALA A 72 17.49 8.23 -34.20
N TYR A 73 18.24 8.21 -33.12
CA TYR A 73 17.92 8.84 -31.85
C TYR A 73 18.57 10.21 -31.81
N ASN A 74 17.75 11.26 -31.81
CA ASN A 74 18.22 12.61 -31.58
C ASN A 74 18.14 12.95 -30.09
N LYS A 75 19.19 13.59 -29.56
CA LYS A 75 19.18 14.08 -28.19
C LYS A 75 18.25 15.28 -28.12
N LYS A 76 17.03 15.11 -27.62
CA LYS A 76 16.07 16.22 -27.54
C LYS A 76 16.51 17.34 -26.59
N TYR A 77 17.10 17.01 -25.45
CA TYR A 77 17.45 18.00 -24.43
C TYR A 77 18.94 18.01 -24.09
N ARG A 78 19.49 19.21 -23.88
CA ARG A 78 20.85 19.41 -23.37
C ARG A 78 20.79 20.25 -22.10
N PHE A 79 21.26 19.68 -20.99
CA PHE A 79 21.39 20.40 -19.74
C PHE A 79 22.70 21.19 -19.69
N ASN A 80 22.62 22.45 -19.31
CA ASN A 80 23.77 23.31 -19.05
C ASN A 80 23.96 23.49 -17.54
N PHE A 81 24.98 22.84 -16.99
CA PHE A 81 25.31 22.88 -15.56
C PHE A 81 25.70 24.27 -15.04
N SER A 82 26.33 25.09 -15.87
CA SER A 82 26.81 26.43 -15.45
C SER A 82 25.67 27.43 -15.26
N GLN A 83 24.59 27.27 -16.03
CA GLN A 83 23.44 28.17 -16.03
C GLN A 83 22.20 27.55 -15.38
N ASP A 84 22.29 26.28 -14.97
CA ASP A 84 21.20 25.46 -14.43
C ASP A 84 19.93 25.51 -15.30
N ARG A 85 20.07 25.17 -16.58
CA ARG A 85 19.00 25.27 -17.60
C ARG A 85 18.99 24.07 -18.53
N LEU A 86 17.81 23.73 -19.02
CA LEU A 86 17.61 22.69 -20.02
C LEU A 86 17.25 23.34 -21.37
N LEU A 87 18.02 23.07 -22.41
CA LEU A 87 17.76 23.52 -23.78
C LEU A 87 17.12 22.37 -24.57
N ASP A 88 15.98 22.63 -25.19
CA ASP A 88 15.39 21.77 -26.22
C ASP A 88 16.11 22.04 -27.55
N LEU A 89 16.73 21.00 -28.10
CA LEU A 89 17.51 21.07 -29.34
C LEU A 89 16.63 21.05 -30.60
N GLU A 90 15.34 20.71 -30.49
CA GLU A 90 14.41 20.68 -31.63
C GLU A 90 13.82 22.07 -31.93
N ASN A 91 13.46 22.81 -30.88
CA ASN A 91 12.76 24.10 -31.00
C ASN A 91 13.50 25.28 -30.35
N GLY A 92 14.66 25.04 -29.73
CA GLY A 92 15.47 26.08 -29.07
C GLY A 92 14.90 26.60 -27.75
N LYS A 93 13.80 26.05 -27.24
CA LYS A 93 13.20 26.50 -25.98
C LYS A 93 14.13 26.22 -24.81
N VAL A 94 14.21 27.19 -23.89
CA VAL A 94 14.99 27.09 -22.66
C VAL A 94 14.04 26.92 -21.47
N TYR A 95 14.30 25.92 -20.65
CA TYR A 95 13.57 25.60 -19.45
C TYR A 95 14.44 25.79 -18.21
N TYR A 96 13.80 26.25 -17.13
CA TYR A 96 14.43 26.63 -15.87
C TYR A 96 13.89 25.78 -14.73
N PRO A 97 14.71 25.39 -13.76
CA PRO A 97 14.26 24.66 -12.59
C PRO A 97 13.40 25.56 -11.70
N VAL A 98 12.11 25.23 -11.59
CA VAL A 98 11.13 25.93 -10.75
C VAL A 98 10.34 24.88 -9.98
N GLU A 99 10.41 24.92 -8.65
CA GLU A 99 9.65 24.06 -7.74
C GLU A 99 9.68 22.55 -8.08
N GLY A 100 10.85 22.05 -8.52
CA GLY A 100 11.01 20.65 -8.87
C GLY A 100 10.57 20.28 -10.28
N TYR A 101 10.39 21.26 -11.17
CA TYR A 101 10.15 21.01 -12.59
C TYR A 101 10.99 21.92 -13.47
N PHE A 102 11.22 21.53 -14.72
CA PHE A 102 11.76 22.42 -15.74
C PHE A 102 10.61 23.15 -16.43
N VAL A 103 10.58 24.47 -16.34
CA VAL A 103 9.50 25.33 -16.83
C VAL A 103 10.05 26.34 -17.84
N SER A 104 9.40 26.47 -19.00
CA SER A 104 9.78 27.46 -20.01
C SER A 104 9.35 28.87 -19.60
N GLN A 105 9.85 29.90 -20.29
CA GLN A 105 9.40 31.28 -20.09
C GLN A 105 7.90 31.49 -20.33
N GLN A 106 7.27 30.62 -21.14
CA GLN A 106 5.84 30.64 -21.43
C GLN A 106 5.02 29.82 -20.42
N GLY A 107 5.65 29.28 -19.36
CA GLY A 107 4.99 28.48 -18.34
C GLY A 107 4.82 27.00 -18.70
N GLU A 108 5.38 26.55 -19.83
CA GLU A 108 5.30 25.15 -20.25
C GLU A 108 6.18 24.28 -19.35
N ARG A 109 5.57 23.29 -18.69
CA ARG A 109 6.24 22.43 -17.72
C ARG A 109 6.61 21.09 -18.32
N LEU A 110 7.87 20.69 -18.16
CA LEU A 110 8.34 19.35 -18.50
C LEU A 110 8.07 18.34 -17.40
N THR A 111 7.79 17.10 -17.81
CA THR A 111 7.67 15.94 -16.94
C THR A 111 8.64 14.85 -17.38
N PRO A 112 9.24 14.08 -16.45
CA PRO A 112 9.00 14.09 -14.99
C PRO A 112 9.66 15.28 -14.28
N GLY A 113 9.22 15.54 -13.04
CA GLY A 113 9.88 16.49 -12.15
C GLY A 113 11.03 15.86 -11.35
N PHE A 114 11.64 16.66 -10.48
CA PHE A 114 12.71 16.28 -9.56
C PHE A 114 12.40 16.76 -8.14
N LYS A 115 13.03 16.13 -7.15
CA LYS A 115 12.82 16.47 -5.74
C LYS A 115 13.53 17.78 -5.40
N VAL A 116 12.85 18.65 -4.67
CA VAL A 116 13.39 19.91 -4.15
C VAL A 116 13.06 20.05 -2.67
N ASN A 117 13.87 20.82 -1.94
CA ASN A 117 13.53 21.19 -0.58
C ASN A 117 12.43 22.26 -0.60
N VAL A 118 11.31 21.97 0.05
CA VAL A 118 10.14 22.86 0.16
C VAL A 118 9.97 23.45 1.57
N GLY A 119 10.92 23.20 2.48
CA GLY A 119 10.87 23.66 3.86
C GLY A 119 9.55 23.30 4.56
N PHE A 120 8.90 24.30 5.15
CA PHE A 120 7.65 24.14 5.91
C PHE A 120 6.37 24.39 5.08
N VAL A 121 6.46 24.47 3.75
CA VAL A 121 5.29 24.77 2.89
C VAL A 121 4.18 23.73 3.09
N ASN A 122 4.52 22.45 3.26
CA ASN A 122 3.52 21.39 3.47
C ASN A 122 2.78 21.53 4.82
N PHE A 123 3.51 21.86 5.90
CA PHE A 123 2.92 22.05 7.24
C PHE A 123 2.07 23.32 7.31
N THR A 124 2.55 24.41 6.73
CA THR A 124 1.78 25.66 6.67
C THR A 124 0.52 25.48 5.82
N ARG A 125 0.57 24.70 4.73
CA ARG A 125 -0.59 24.35 3.92
C ARG A 125 -1.63 23.55 4.72
N LEU A 126 -1.20 22.59 5.54
CA LEU A 126 -2.09 21.82 6.42
C LEU A 126 -2.90 22.73 7.37
N ILE A 127 -2.28 23.79 7.89
CA ILE A 127 -2.90 24.70 8.86
C ILE A 127 -3.72 25.80 8.16
N LYS A 128 -3.16 26.41 7.10
CA LYS A 128 -3.72 27.60 6.45
C LYS A 128 -4.77 27.31 5.40
N SER A 129 -4.80 26.12 4.80
CA SER A 129 -5.81 25.77 3.79
C SER A 129 -7.06 25.21 4.47
N PRO A 130 -8.20 25.92 4.43
CA PRO A 130 -9.45 25.44 5.05
C PRO A 130 -9.94 24.11 4.48
N GLN A 131 -9.62 23.85 3.21
CA GLN A 131 -9.96 22.61 2.50
C GLN A 131 -9.25 21.39 3.10
N ILE A 132 -8.09 21.59 3.75
CA ILE A 132 -7.30 20.51 4.33
C ILE A 132 -7.45 20.50 5.86
N SER A 133 -7.38 21.67 6.51
CA SER A 133 -7.38 21.78 7.96
C SER A 133 -8.68 21.29 8.62
N SER A 134 -9.84 21.61 8.03
CA SER A 134 -11.15 21.21 8.59
C SER A 134 -11.38 19.69 8.54
N PRO A 135 -11.20 19.00 7.40
CA PRO A 135 -11.24 17.54 7.37
C PRO A 135 -10.18 16.90 8.27
N PHE A 136 -8.96 17.47 8.31
CA PHE A 136 -7.89 16.97 9.16
C PHE A 136 -8.28 16.95 10.63
N LEU A 137 -8.75 18.06 11.20
CA LEU A 137 -9.14 18.13 12.61
C LEU A 137 -10.29 17.19 12.95
N ARG A 138 -11.26 17.01 12.03
CA ARG A 138 -12.36 16.06 12.22
C ARG A 138 -11.89 14.61 12.24
N VAL A 139 -11.01 14.23 11.30
CA VAL A 139 -10.43 12.88 11.26
C VAL A 139 -9.53 12.66 12.46
N PHE A 140 -8.70 13.64 12.82
CA PHE A 140 -7.81 13.60 13.98
C PHE A 140 -8.60 13.37 15.28
N GLY A 141 -9.65 14.15 15.53
CA GLY A 141 -10.50 13.98 16.70
C GLY A 141 -11.18 12.60 16.73
N TRP A 142 -11.64 12.12 15.57
CA TRP A 142 -12.16 10.76 15.45
C TRP A 142 -11.09 9.69 15.72
N THR A 143 -9.86 9.84 15.24
CA THR A 143 -8.77 8.88 15.49
C THR A 143 -8.45 8.75 16.97
N PHE A 144 -8.42 9.87 17.71
CA PHE A 144 -8.25 9.84 19.16
C PHE A 144 -9.41 9.16 19.88
N LEU A 145 -10.65 9.53 19.54
CA LEU A 145 -11.84 8.91 20.11
C LEU A 145 -11.90 7.41 19.79
N TRP A 146 -11.56 7.03 18.55
CA TRP A 146 -11.50 5.64 18.12
C TRP A 146 -10.44 4.85 18.88
N ALA A 147 -9.24 5.39 19.06
CA ALA A 147 -8.19 4.74 19.85
C ALA A 147 -8.62 4.57 21.31
N PHE A 148 -9.21 5.60 21.91
CA PHE A 148 -9.74 5.54 23.27
C PHE A 148 -10.84 4.47 23.42
N LEU A 149 -11.83 4.47 22.52
CA LEU A 149 -12.91 3.49 22.48
C LEU A 149 -12.37 2.07 22.24
N SER A 150 -11.40 1.92 21.36
CA SER A 150 -10.74 0.63 21.07
C SER A 150 -10.11 0.06 22.34
N VAL A 151 -9.27 0.84 23.02
CA VAL A 151 -8.58 0.40 24.24
C VAL A 151 -9.59 0.09 25.33
N ILE A 152 -10.52 1.01 25.63
CA ILE A 152 -11.42 0.83 26.78
C ILE A 152 -12.38 -0.34 26.59
N THR A 153 -12.92 -0.54 25.38
CA THR A 153 -13.88 -1.62 25.12
C THR A 153 -13.20 -2.99 25.08
N THR A 154 -12.06 -3.10 24.41
CA THR A 154 -11.30 -4.37 24.34
C THR A 154 -10.74 -4.75 25.70
N PHE A 155 -10.24 -3.78 26.47
CA PHE A 155 -9.77 -4.01 27.83
C PHE A 155 -10.92 -4.41 28.76
N ALA A 156 -12.06 -3.70 28.74
CA ALA A 156 -13.20 -4.03 29.59
C ALA A 156 -13.74 -5.44 29.33
N LEU A 157 -13.95 -5.80 28.06
CA LEU A 157 -14.42 -7.14 27.69
C LEU A 157 -13.36 -8.21 27.99
N GLY A 158 -12.09 -7.94 27.65
CA GLY A 158 -10.97 -8.82 27.90
C GLY A 158 -10.80 -9.13 29.38
N LEU A 159 -10.80 -8.10 30.23
CA LEU A 159 -10.71 -8.22 31.69
C LEU A 159 -11.90 -8.99 32.26
N THR A 160 -13.11 -8.68 31.83
CA THR A 160 -14.32 -9.39 32.30
C THR A 160 -14.23 -10.88 32.01
N LEU A 161 -13.85 -11.25 30.78
CA LEU A 161 -13.67 -12.65 30.40
C LEU A 161 -12.48 -13.29 31.13
N ALA A 162 -11.40 -12.56 31.35
CA ALA A 162 -10.24 -13.04 32.09
C ALA A 162 -10.59 -13.36 33.55
N ILE A 163 -11.36 -12.50 34.24
CA ILE A 163 -11.83 -12.76 35.60
C ILE A 163 -12.64 -14.05 35.66
N VAL A 164 -13.58 -14.24 34.72
CA VAL A 164 -14.40 -15.46 34.64
C VAL A 164 -13.53 -16.69 34.38
N LEU A 165 -12.56 -16.59 33.46
CA LEU A 165 -11.67 -17.71 33.11
C LEU A 165 -10.60 -18.01 34.17
N ASN A 166 -10.32 -17.04 35.06
CA ASN A 166 -9.41 -17.21 36.18
C ASN A 166 -10.04 -17.99 37.35
N ASP A 167 -11.37 -18.14 37.37
CA ASP A 167 -12.07 -18.89 38.42
C ASP A 167 -11.69 -20.39 38.37
N PRO A 168 -11.13 -20.96 39.46
CA PRO A 168 -10.77 -22.38 39.51
C PRO A 168 -11.98 -23.32 39.44
N TYR A 169 -13.18 -22.86 39.79
CA TYR A 169 -14.41 -23.66 39.79
C TYR A 169 -15.09 -23.72 38.42
N LEU A 170 -14.64 -22.93 37.45
CA LEU A 170 -15.21 -22.94 36.10
C LEU A 170 -14.84 -24.24 35.36
N LYS A 171 -15.84 -25.12 35.17
CA LYS A 171 -15.69 -26.33 34.35
C LYS A 171 -15.36 -25.96 32.91
N LEU A 172 -14.56 -26.78 32.24
CA LEU A 172 -14.16 -26.60 30.83
C LEU A 172 -13.45 -25.28 30.50
N ARG A 173 -12.87 -24.57 31.48
CA ARG A 173 -12.14 -23.29 31.27
C ARG A 173 -11.12 -23.30 30.12
N LYS A 174 -10.43 -24.43 29.90
CA LYS A 174 -9.48 -24.58 28.79
C LYS A 174 -10.16 -24.51 27.43
N ILE A 175 -11.35 -25.08 27.28
CA ILE A 175 -12.12 -25.06 26.02
C ILE A 175 -12.62 -23.64 25.75
N TYR A 176 -13.20 -22.97 26.75
CA TYR A 176 -13.64 -21.58 26.62
C TYR A 176 -12.49 -20.66 26.21
N ARG A 177 -11.33 -20.78 26.88
CA ARG A 177 -10.14 -20.01 26.53
C ARG A 177 -9.71 -20.23 25.08
N THR A 178 -9.68 -21.47 24.58
CA THR A 178 -9.31 -21.75 23.19
C THR A 178 -10.29 -21.12 22.19
N LEU A 179 -11.59 -21.26 22.43
CA LEU A 179 -12.61 -20.72 21.53
C LEU A 179 -12.60 -19.18 21.48
N LEU A 180 -12.39 -18.54 22.63
CA LEU A 180 -12.36 -17.08 22.73
C LEU A 180 -11.12 -16.44 22.11
N ILE A 181 -10.04 -17.21 21.87
CA ILE A 181 -8.82 -16.72 21.19
C ILE A 181 -8.96 -16.74 19.66
N VAL A 182 -9.88 -17.54 19.12
CA VAL A 182 -10.07 -17.71 17.66
C VAL A 182 -10.13 -16.40 16.87
N PRO A 183 -10.85 -15.34 17.30
CA PRO A 183 -10.90 -14.09 16.55
C PRO A 183 -9.53 -13.46 16.29
N TYR A 184 -8.60 -13.59 17.25
CA TYR A 184 -7.25 -13.04 17.15
C TYR A 184 -6.30 -13.94 16.36
N SER A 185 -6.60 -15.24 16.29
CA SER A 185 -5.81 -16.20 15.50
C SER A 185 -6.02 -16.07 13.98
N ILE A 186 -7.12 -15.47 13.55
CA ILE A 186 -7.44 -15.28 12.13
C ILE A 186 -6.79 -13.97 11.63
N PRO A 187 -6.13 -13.96 10.45
CA PRO A 187 -5.59 -12.73 9.88
C PRO A 187 -6.62 -11.61 9.75
N ALA A 188 -6.32 -10.46 10.35
CA ALA A 188 -7.26 -9.34 10.46
C ALA A 188 -7.80 -8.86 9.10
N PHE A 189 -6.99 -8.90 8.04
CA PHE A 189 -7.43 -8.50 6.70
C PHE A 189 -8.63 -9.32 6.21
N ILE A 190 -8.56 -10.65 6.32
CA ILE A 190 -9.64 -11.55 5.90
C ILE A 190 -10.87 -11.33 6.81
N SER A 191 -10.66 -11.23 8.11
CA SER A 191 -11.73 -10.95 9.08
C SER A 191 -12.49 -9.67 8.74
N CYS A 192 -11.80 -8.58 8.40
CA CYS A 192 -12.42 -7.32 8.02
C CYS A 192 -13.26 -7.44 6.73
N LEU A 193 -12.82 -8.23 5.74
CA LEU A 193 -13.60 -8.47 4.52
C LEU A 193 -14.88 -9.25 4.79
N ILE A 194 -14.82 -10.25 5.68
CA ILE A 194 -15.99 -11.03 6.11
C ILE A 194 -16.98 -10.10 6.83
N TRP A 195 -16.50 -9.32 7.81
CA TRP A 195 -17.33 -8.34 8.52
C TRP A 195 -17.96 -7.30 7.61
N ARG A 196 -17.24 -6.84 6.57
CA ARG A 196 -17.79 -5.95 5.55
C ARG A 196 -18.98 -6.59 4.82
N GLY A 197 -18.91 -7.89 4.52
CA GLY A 197 -20.03 -8.65 3.97
C GLY A 197 -21.20 -8.79 4.94
N PHE A 198 -20.90 -9.05 6.23
CA PHE A 198 -21.92 -9.16 7.27
C PHE A 198 -22.69 -7.86 7.52
N PHE A 199 -22.02 -6.72 7.41
CA PHE A 199 -22.60 -5.38 7.52
C PHE A 199 -23.19 -4.85 6.20
N ASN A 200 -23.27 -5.67 5.15
CA ASN A 200 -23.99 -5.26 3.94
C ASN A 200 -25.47 -5.00 4.26
N THR A 201 -25.98 -3.87 3.77
CA THR A 201 -27.31 -3.38 4.15
C THR A 201 -28.45 -4.24 3.62
N GLU A 202 -28.29 -4.82 2.44
CA GLU A 202 -29.33 -5.56 1.72
C GLU A 202 -29.25 -7.06 1.96
N VAL A 203 -28.05 -7.64 1.87
CA VAL A 203 -27.84 -9.11 1.92
C VAL A 203 -27.11 -9.59 3.17
N GLY A 204 -26.62 -8.67 4.01
CA GLY A 204 -25.79 -8.97 5.17
C GLY A 204 -26.54 -9.70 6.28
N VAL A 205 -25.83 -10.61 6.95
CA VAL A 205 -26.39 -11.43 8.03
C VAL A 205 -26.81 -10.59 9.24
N VAL A 206 -26.09 -9.51 9.55
CA VAL A 206 -26.36 -8.67 10.72
C VAL A 206 -27.72 -7.99 10.58
N ASN A 207 -27.98 -7.35 9.44
CA ASN A 207 -29.28 -6.73 9.20
C ASN A 207 -30.40 -7.76 9.05
N ARG A 208 -30.12 -8.95 8.51
CA ARG A 208 -31.12 -10.03 8.48
C ARG A 208 -31.55 -10.43 9.89
N ILE A 209 -30.60 -10.59 10.81
CA ILE A 209 -30.88 -10.88 12.21
C ILE A 209 -31.65 -9.70 12.84
N LEU A 210 -31.17 -8.47 12.69
CA LEU A 210 -31.83 -7.30 13.27
C LEU A 210 -33.26 -7.10 12.75
N ASN A 211 -33.49 -7.31 11.46
CA ASN A 211 -34.82 -7.18 10.88
C ASN A 211 -35.76 -8.29 11.38
N ASN A 212 -35.26 -9.51 11.57
CA ASN A 212 -36.08 -10.62 12.06
C ASN A 212 -36.52 -10.42 13.53
N PHE A 213 -35.65 -9.90 14.39
CA PHE A 213 -35.95 -9.74 15.82
C PHE A 213 -36.51 -8.37 16.19
N PHE A 214 -36.05 -7.32 15.50
CA PHE A 214 -36.36 -5.92 15.85
C PHE A 214 -37.04 -5.14 14.72
N GLN A 215 -37.22 -5.73 13.54
CA GLN A 215 -37.80 -5.07 12.35
C GLN A 215 -37.07 -3.78 11.95
N VAL A 216 -35.74 -3.74 12.15
CA VAL A 216 -34.88 -2.60 11.82
C VAL A 216 -33.80 -3.01 10.82
N ILE A 217 -33.54 -2.13 9.85
CA ILE A 217 -32.42 -2.21 8.90
C ILE A 217 -31.46 -1.06 9.20
N VAL A 218 -30.22 -1.38 9.56
CA VAL A 218 -29.21 -0.38 9.93
C VAL A 218 -28.29 -0.11 8.73
N PRO A 219 -28.07 1.16 8.32
CA PRO A 219 -27.18 1.51 7.22
C PRO A 219 -25.71 1.51 7.67
N TRP A 220 -25.20 0.34 8.07
CA TRP A 220 -23.90 0.17 8.74
C TRP A 220 -22.72 0.86 8.07
N LEU A 221 -22.67 0.87 6.74
CA LEU A 221 -21.54 1.42 5.99
C LEU A 221 -21.91 2.67 5.18
N GLN A 222 -23.20 3.03 5.12
CA GLN A 222 -23.70 4.19 4.37
C GLN A 222 -23.92 5.40 5.28
N ASP A 223 -24.16 5.19 6.56
CA ASP A 223 -24.26 6.27 7.55
C ASP A 223 -22.93 6.44 8.33
N PRO A 224 -22.39 7.67 8.47
CA PRO A 224 -21.14 7.90 9.17
C PRO A 224 -21.11 7.48 10.65
N ILE A 225 -22.25 7.54 11.36
CA ILE A 225 -22.32 7.17 12.77
C ILE A 225 -22.29 5.64 12.86
N TRP A 226 -23.12 4.96 12.07
CA TRP A 226 -23.14 3.50 12.06
C TRP A 226 -21.86 2.88 11.53
N ALA A 227 -21.15 3.53 10.60
CA ALA A 227 -19.84 3.10 10.14
C ALA A 227 -18.81 3.12 11.28
N LYS A 228 -18.84 4.18 12.11
CA LYS A 228 -17.99 4.29 13.30
C LYS A 228 -18.33 3.20 14.33
N VAL A 229 -19.60 2.92 14.55
CA VAL A 229 -20.06 1.85 15.45
C VAL A 229 -19.59 0.48 14.93
N ALA A 230 -19.77 0.20 13.64
CA ALA A 230 -19.28 -1.02 13.01
C ALA A 230 -17.77 -1.20 13.19
N LEU A 231 -16.98 -0.14 12.99
CA LEU A 231 -15.53 -0.17 13.23
C LEU A 231 -15.18 -0.53 14.67
N VAL A 232 -15.89 0.03 15.65
CA VAL A 232 -15.68 -0.31 17.08
C VAL A 232 -16.07 -1.75 17.37
N ILE A 233 -17.17 -2.27 16.80
CA ILE A 233 -17.59 -3.67 16.97
C ILE A 233 -16.55 -4.65 16.42
N VAL A 234 -16.06 -4.41 15.20
CA VAL A 234 -15.03 -5.26 14.57
C VAL A 234 -13.74 -5.19 15.37
N ASN A 235 -13.32 -4.00 15.77
CA ASN A 235 -12.13 -3.82 16.60
C ASN A 235 -12.27 -4.53 17.95
N LEU A 236 -13.43 -4.44 18.59
CA LEU A 236 -13.72 -5.16 19.84
C LEU A 236 -13.56 -6.66 19.63
N TRP A 237 -14.20 -7.22 18.60
CA TRP A 237 -14.14 -8.65 18.28
C TRP A 237 -12.71 -9.15 18.01
N LEU A 238 -11.91 -8.36 17.29
CA LEU A 238 -10.50 -8.68 17.01
C LEU A 238 -9.58 -8.49 18.22
N GLY A 239 -9.85 -7.47 19.05
CA GLY A 239 -8.92 -6.99 20.07
C GLY A 239 -9.16 -7.54 21.48
N PHE A 240 -10.39 -7.90 21.83
CA PHE A 240 -10.69 -8.44 23.16
C PHE A 240 -9.86 -9.70 23.50
N PRO A 241 -9.55 -10.64 22.58
CA PRO A 241 -8.82 -11.85 22.95
C PRO A 241 -7.39 -11.55 23.37
N TYR A 242 -6.75 -10.56 22.74
CA TYR A 242 -5.44 -10.07 23.16
C TYR A 242 -5.48 -9.54 24.60
N MET A 243 -6.41 -8.62 24.89
CA MET A 243 -6.57 -8.05 26.23
C MET A 243 -6.94 -9.13 27.26
N MET A 244 -7.77 -10.10 26.90
CA MET A 244 -8.12 -11.25 27.72
C MET A 244 -6.88 -12.07 28.10
N ILE A 245 -6.00 -12.40 27.16
CA ILE A 245 -4.78 -13.18 27.45
C ILE A 245 -3.85 -12.39 28.38
N ILE A 246 -3.62 -11.10 28.09
CA ILE A 246 -2.73 -10.24 28.87
C ILE A 246 -3.25 -10.10 30.31
N THR A 247 -4.51 -9.72 30.47
CA THR A 247 -5.13 -9.56 31.79
C THR A 247 -5.25 -10.89 32.54
N LEU A 248 -5.51 -12.01 31.86
CA LEU A 248 -5.52 -13.33 32.50
C LEU A 248 -4.13 -13.71 33.04
N GLY A 249 -3.06 -13.41 32.30
CA GLY A 249 -1.69 -13.61 32.77
C GLY A 249 -1.37 -12.74 33.99
N ALA A 250 -1.77 -11.47 33.96
CA ALA A 250 -1.58 -10.54 35.07
C ALA A 250 -2.41 -10.92 36.31
N LEU A 251 -3.64 -11.41 36.14
CA LEU A 251 -4.47 -11.93 37.23
C LEU A 251 -3.80 -13.14 37.92
N GLN A 252 -3.10 -13.97 37.17
CA GLN A 252 -2.42 -15.16 37.69
C GLN A 252 -1.14 -14.83 38.48
N SER A 253 -0.57 -13.64 38.33
CA SER A 253 0.58 -13.21 39.13
C SER A 253 0.18 -12.57 40.47
N ILE A 254 -1.10 -12.24 40.66
CA ILE A 254 -1.60 -11.70 41.94
C ILE A 254 -1.68 -12.85 42.95
N PRO A 255 -1.00 -12.76 44.12
CA PRO A 255 -1.05 -13.82 45.13
C PRO A 255 -2.48 -14.08 45.62
N PHE A 256 -2.88 -15.35 45.64
CA PHE A 256 -4.23 -15.77 46.07
C PHE A 256 -4.54 -15.40 47.53
N GLU A 257 -3.52 -15.40 48.39
CA GLU A 257 -3.58 -15.06 49.81
C GLU A 257 -4.19 -13.67 50.07
N LEU A 258 -4.03 -12.72 49.15
CA LEU A 258 -4.63 -11.38 49.27
C LEU A 258 -6.17 -11.44 49.21
N GLY A 259 -6.72 -12.33 48.38
CA GLY A 259 -8.16 -12.53 48.27
C GLY A 259 -8.73 -13.27 49.49
N GLU A 260 -7.98 -14.24 50.04
CA GLU A 260 -8.36 -14.94 51.26
C GLU A 260 -8.36 -14.03 52.47
N ALA A 261 -7.28 -13.24 52.67
CA ALA A 261 -7.19 -12.26 53.73
C ALA A 261 -8.35 -11.25 53.68
N ALA A 262 -8.63 -10.71 52.49
CA ALA A 262 -9.76 -9.79 52.30
C ALA A 262 -11.12 -10.46 52.58
N SER A 263 -11.27 -11.75 52.27
CA SER A 263 -12.49 -12.50 52.58
C SER A 263 -12.67 -12.73 54.08
N ILE A 264 -11.58 -12.95 54.82
CA ILE A 264 -11.59 -13.03 56.30
C ILE A 264 -12.00 -11.68 56.90
N ASP A 265 -11.54 -10.57 56.33
CA ASP A 265 -11.94 -9.21 56.71
C ASP A 265 -13.38 -8.84 56.29
N GLY A 266 -14.13 -9.76 55.68
CA GLY A 266 -15.52 -9.57 55.27
C GLY A 266 -15.69 -8.77 53.97
N ALA A 267 -14.63 -8.58 53.18
CA ALA A 267 -14.72 -7.88 51.91
C ALA A 267 -15.51 -8.68 50.87
N SER A 268 -16.53 -8.05 50.28
CA SER A 268 -17.29 -8.60 49.16
C SER A 268 -16.44 -8.72 47.89
N ARG A 269 -16.85 -9.57 46.94
CA ARG A 269 -16.14 -9.77 45.65
C ARG A 269 -15.91 -8.47 44.86
N TRP A 270 -16.86 -7.54 44.92
CA TRP A 270 -16.71 -6.24 44.26
C TRP A 270 -15.68 -5.34 44.95
N GLN A 271 -15.63 -5.36 46.29
CA GLN A 271 -14.59 -4.65 47.05
C GLN A 271 -13.21 -5.25 46.79
N GLN A 272 -13.09 -6.58 46.75
CA GLN A 272 -11.84 -7.26 46.40
C GLN A 272 -11.38 -6.87 44.98
N PHE A 273 -12.29 -6.91 43.99
CA PHE A 273 -11.96 -6.48 42.64
C PHE A 273 -11.51 -5.02 42.58
N LYS A 274 -12.29 -4.09 43.15
CA LYS A 274 -12.02 -2.65 43.05
C LYS A 274 -10.78 -2.20 43.84
N ASN A 275 -10.53 -2.80 45.01
CA ASN A 275 -9.50 -2.33 45.93
C ASN A 275 -8.20 -3.14 45.87
N ILE A 276 -8.23 -4.37 45.34
CA ILE A 276 -7.06 -5.25 45.26
C ILE A 276 -6.77 -5.58 43.81
N THR A 277 -7.67 -6.28 43.14
CA THR A 277 -7.40 -6.83 41.79
C THR A 277 -7.15 -5.74 40.75
N PHE A 278 -8.08 -4.78 40.61
CA PHE A 278 -8.01 -3.75 39.59
C PHE A 278 -6.82 -2.80 39.78
N PRO A 279 -6.49 -2.30 40.99
CA PRO A 279 -5.29 -1.51 41.21
C PRO A 279 -4.01 -2.29 40.92
N LEU A 280 -3.90 -3.56 41.35
CA LEU A 280 -2.74 -4.39 41.08
C LEU A 280 -2.57 -4.77 39.61
N LEU A 281 -3.65 -4.72 38.81
CA LEU A 281 -3.59 -4.91 37.36
C LEU A 281 -3.12 -3.66 36.59
N LEU A 282 -3.19 -2.46 37.20
CA LEU A 282 -2.83 -1.19 36.57
C LEU A 282 -1.40 -0.71 36.90
N VAL A 283 -0.68 -1.45 37.74
CA VAL A 283 0.71 -1.17 38.15
C VAL A 283 1.64 -2.13 37.41
#